data_AF-A0A1E3LMS7-F1
#
_entry.id   AF-A0A1E3LMS7-F1
#
_cell.length_a   1.000
_cell.length_b   1.000
_cell.length_c   1.000
_cell.angle_alpha   90.00
_cell.angle_beta   90.00
_cell.angle_gamma   90.00
#
_symmetry.space_group_name_H-M   'P 1'
#
loop_
_entity.id
_entity.type
_entity.pdbx_description
1 polymer ?
#
loop_
_entity_poly.entity_id
_entity_poly.type
_entity_poly.pdbx_seq_one_letter_code
_entity_poly.pdbx_strand_id
1 'polypeptide(L)'
;MNAKDKTGTTLHQMAFFTKVEYWVLRRLEAEGQKMADEVKARLERLDAVIDNHRNSIPPDNPAFVQILSWLDIAQQTYTVEFLQSCQPGFFQQLVAFCHSQRLNDPNADLFLKRLEVLMRTTLLNRICSKENVEYVLSILQPTS
;
A
#
# COMPACT_ATOMS: atom_id res chain seq x y z
N MET A 1 10.93 7.45 -14.77
CA MET A 1 10.90 6.12 -15.42
C MET A 1 9.54 5.52 -15.12
N ASN A 2 8.65 5.43 -16.12
CA ASN A 2 7.31 4.85 -15.99
C ASN A 2 7.46 3.36 -15.64
N ALA A 3 7.32 3.02 -14.36
CA ALA A 3 7.06 1.65 -13.95
C ALA A 3 5.59 1.32 -14.28
N LYS A 4 5.24 1.34 -15.57
CA LYS A 4 4.11 0.53 -16.03
C LYS A 4 4.50 -0.89 -15.67
N ASP A 5 3.87 -1.41 -14.63
CA ASP A 5 3.89 -2.79 -14.22
C ASP A 5 3.78 -3.67 -15.47
N LYS A 6 4.94 -4.19 -15.95
CA LYS A 6 4.99 -5.03 -17.16
C LYS A 6 4.27 -6.37 -16.95
N THR A 7 3.85 -6.66 -15.72
CA THR A 7 3.22 -7.90 -15.30
C THR A 7 1.74 -7.75 -14.93
N GLY A 8 1.23 -6.52 -14.74
CA GLY A 8 -0.15 -6.24 -14.32
C GLY A 8 -0.54 -6.82 -12.95
N THR A 9 0.40 -7.41 -12.23
CA THR A 9 0.19 -8.16 -10.99
C THR A 9 0.06 -7.27 -9.76
N THR A 10 0.65 -6.08 -9.77
CA THR A 10 0.62 -5.14 -8.64
C THR A 10 -0.81 -4.63 -8.44
N LEU A 11 -1.49 -4.21 -9.51
CA LEU A 11 -2.89 -3.78 -9.46
C LEU A 11 -3.83 -4.91 -9.06
N HIS A 12 -3.58 -6.14 -9.55
CA HIS A 12 -4.34 -7.33 -9.17
C HIS A 12 -4.16 -7.67 -7.68
N GLN A 13 -2.94 -7.56 -7.16
CA GLN A 13 -2.61 -7.81 -5.75
C GLN A 13 -3.20 -6.72 -4.85
N MET A 14 -3.11 -5.45 -5.24
CA MET A 14 -3.78 -4.35 -4.55
C MET A 14 -5.28 -4.60 -4.45
N ALA A 15 -5.94 -4.97 -5.55
CA ALA A 15 -7.36 -5.32 -5.56
C ALA A 15 -7.70 -6.54 -4.69
N PHE A 16 -6.83 -7.55 -4.62
CA PHE A 16 -6.99 -8.70 -3.71
C PHE A 16 -6.89 -8.26 -2.24
N PHE A 17 -5.88 -7.45 -1.89
CA PHE A 17 -5.72 -6.99 -0.52
C PHE A 17 -6.84 -6.03 -0.09
N THR A 18 -7.35 -5.17 -0.98
CA THR A 18 -8.52 -4.34 -0.69
C THR A 18 -9.75 -5.18 -0.30
N LYS A 19 -9.96 -6.34 -0.94
CA LYS A 19 -11.06 -7.26 -0.57
C LYS A 19 -10.89 -7.85 0.83
N VAL A 20 -9.65 -8.04 1.28
CA VAL A 20 -9.34 -8.56 2.62
C VAL A 20 -9.37 -7.43 3.66
N GLU A 21 -8.95 -6.21 3.30
CA GLU A 21 -8.89 -5.03 4.19
C GLU A 21 -10.21 -4.26 4.34
N TYR A 22 -11.25 -4.65 3.61
CA TYR A 22 -12.62 -4.10 3.78
C TYR A 22 -13.19 -4.33 5.20
N TRP A 23 -12.45 -5.00 6.09
CA TRP A 23 -12.77 -5.12 7.51
C TRP A 23 -12.76 -3.77 8.24
N VAL A 24 -11.99 -2.77 7.81
CA VAL A 24 -11.89 -1.47 8.53
C VAL A 24 -13.22 -0.73 8.49
N LEU A 25 -13.79 -0.53 7.30
CA LEU A 25 -15.12 0.08 7.17
C LEU A 25 -16.20 -0.81 7.77
N ARG A 26 -16.15 -2.14 7.58
CA ARG A 26 -17.13 -3.05 8.20
C ARG A 26 -17.09 -3.07 9.74
N ARG A 27 -15.91 -2.94 10.35
CA ARG A 27 -15.78 -2.83 11.82
C ARG A 27 -16.28 -1.48 12.31
N LEU A 28 -16.01 -0.40 11.58
CA LEU A 28 -16.52 0.94 11.91
C LEU A 28 -18.05 1.00 11.75
N GLU A 29 -18.61 0.38 10.71
CA GLU A 29 -20.06 0.22 10.51
C GLU A 29 -20.69 -0.58 11.66
N ALA A 30 -20.00 -1.61 12.18
CA ALA A 30 -20.45 -2.38 13.33
C ALA A 30 -20.41 -1.58 14.66
N GLU A 31 -19.53 -0.58 14.78
CA GLU A 31 -19.45 0.33 15.94
C GLU A 31 -20.41 1.53 15.81
N GLY A 32 -20.95 1.80 14.61
CA GLY A 32 -22.05 2.72 14.37
C GLY A 32 -21.91 3.55 13.08
N GLN A 33 -23.03 3.71 12.36
CA GLN A 33 -23.10 4.40 11.06
C GLN A 33 -22.46 5.80 11.06
N LYS A 34 -22.61 6.55 12.16
CA LYS A 34 -22.05 7.90 12.30
C LYS A 34 -20.53 7.94 12.17
N MET A 35 -19.82 6.95 12.73
CA MET A 35 -18.36 6.90 12.67
C MET A 35 -17.87 6.54 11.27
N ALA A 36 -18.57 5.63 10.59
CA ALA A 36 -18.29 5.29 9.19
C ALA A 36 -18.47 6.50 8.27
N ASP A 37 -19.55 7.27 8.45
CA ASP A 37 -19.81 8.50 7.67
C ASP A 37 -18.75 9.58 7.94
N GLU A 38 -18.32 9.75 9.20
CA GLU A 38 -17.26 10.69 9.57
C GLU A 38 -15.92 10.31 8.95
N VAL A 39 -15.56 9.02 8.95
CA VAL A 39 -14.33 8.53 8.30
C VAL A 39 -14.41 8.75 6.79
N LYS A 40 -15.53 8.40 6.16
CA LYS A 40 -15.73 8.64 4.72
C LYS A 40 -15.57 10.12 4.35
N ALA A 41 -16.19 11.02 5.10
CA ALA A 41 -16.07 12.47 4.87
C ALA A 41 -14.65 13.00 5.12
N ARG A 42 -13.85 12.35 5.97
CA ARG A 42 -12.42 12.68 6.17
C ARG A 42 -11.58 12.19 4.99
N LEU A 43 -11.87 11.01 4.45
CA LEU A 43 -11.20 10.47 3.26
C LEU A 43 -11.48 11.32 2.01
N GLU A 44 -12.72 11.74 1.79
CA GLU A 44 -13.05 12.64 0.66
C GLU A 44 -12.33 14.00 0.77
N ARG A 45 -12.18 14.52 1.99
CA ARG A 45 -11.40 15.74 2.23
C ARG A 45 -9.90 15.53 2.02
N LEU A 46 -9.40 14.34 2.33
CA LEU A 46 -7.99 14.00 2.18
C LEU A 46 -7.55 14.07 0.72
N ASP A 47 -8.36 13.56 -0.21
CA ASP A 47 -8.05 13.63 -1.65
C ASP A 47 -7.85 15.08 -2.09
N ALA A 48 -8.75 15.98 -1.67
CA ALA A 48 -8.63 17.41 -1.96
C ALA A 48 -7.39 18.05 -1.30
N VAL A 49 -7.01 17.62 -0.09
CA VAL A 49 -5.79 18.11 0.57
C VAL A 49 -4.55 17.64 -0.18
N ILE A 50 -4.49 16.38 -0.57
CA ILE A 50 -3.38 15.82 -1.34
C ILE A 50 -3.25 16.57 -2.67
N ASP A 51 -4.33 16.76 -3.41
CA ASP A 51 -4.28 17.47 -4.69
C ASP A 51 -3.76 18.89 -4.55
N ASN A 52 -4.20 19.63 -3.53
CA ASN A 52 -3.81 21.03 -3.33
C ASN A 52 -2.44 21.22 -2.68
N HIS A 53 -1.97 20.24 -1.89
CA HIS A 53 -0.77 20.35 -1.06
C HIS A 53 0.31 19.29 -1.35
N ARG A 54 0.18 18.52 -2.44
CA ARG A 54 1.10 17.43 -2.81
C ARG A 54 2.59 17.77 -2.79
N ASN A 55 2.97 19.03 -2.96
CA ASN A 55 4.38 19.47 -2.95
C ASN A 55 4.88 19.89 -1.57
N SER A 56 3.99 19.99 -0.58
CA SER A 56 4.29 20.49 0.77
C SER A 56 3.97 19.48 1.88
N ILE A 57 3.41 18.31 1.52
CA ILE A 57 3.18 17.23 2.49
C ILE A 57 4.55 16.67 2.92
N PRO A 58 4.91 16.73 4.21
CA PRO A 58 6.16 16.17 4.70
C PRO A 58 6.04 14.63 4.83
N PRO A 59 7.00 13.86 4.33
CA PRO A 59 7.01 12.40 4.48
C PRO A 59 7.29 11.93 5.92
N ASP A 60 7.85 12.80 6.77
CA ASP A 60 8.22 12.56 8.17
C ASP A 60 7.17 13.07 9.18
N ASN A 61 5.90 13.13 8.75
CA ASN A 61 4.81 13.65 9.56
C ASN A 61 3.97 12.52 10.18
N PRO A 62 3.91 12.38 11.53
CA PRO A 62 3.06 11.38 12.20
C PRO A 62 1.58 11.49 11.82
N ALA A 63 1.05 12.70 11.62
CA ALA A 63 -0.34 12.91 11.24
C ALA A 63 -0.62 12.35 9.83
N PHE A 64 0.38 12.41 8.94
CA PHE A 64 0.26 11.82 7.61
C PHE A 64 0.26 10.28 7.69
N VAL A 65 1.10 9.67 8.54
CA VAL A 65 1.09 8.21 8.74
C VAL A 65 -0.23 7.73 9.36
N GLN A 66 -0.81 8.50 10.28
CA GLN A 66 -2.15 8.23 10.82
C GLN A 66 -3.23 8.28 9.73
N ILE A 67 -3.15 9.25 8.82
CA ILE A 67 -4.05 9.32 7.67
C ILE A 67 -3.92 8.07 6.79
N LEU A 68 -2.68 7.65 6.49
CA LEU A 68 -2.41 6.45 5.70
C LEU A 68 -2.99 5.18 6.34
N SER A 69 -3.08 5.11 7.68
CA SER A 69 -3.65 3.95 8.36
C SER A 69 -5.18 3.84 8.23
N TRP A 70 -5.87 4.93 7.89
CA TRP A 70 -7.31 4.93 7.60
C TRP A 70 -7.63 4.48 6.18
N LEU A 71 -6.65 4.52 5.28
CA LEU A 71 -6.78 4.05 3.92
C LEU A 71 -6.67 2.53 3.85
N ASP A 72 -7.37 1.95 2.88
CA ASP A 72 -7.03 0.59 2.45
C ASP A 72 -5.65 0.61 1.76
N ILE A 73 -5.00 -0.55 1.67
CA ILE A 73 -3.64 -0.65 1.14
C ILE A 73 -3.53 -0.18 -0.31
N ALA A 74 -4.59 -0.28 -1.11
CA ALA A 74 -4.57 0.15 -2.51
C ALA A 74 -4.55 1.69 -2.59
N GLN A 75 -5.46 2.32 -1.85
CA GLN A 75 -5.50 3.78 -1.70
C GLN A 75 -4.19 4.30 -1.09
N GLN A 76 -3.72 3.68 0.00
CA GLN A 76 -2.47 4.04 0.67
C GLN A 76 -1.28 4.01 -0.31
N THR A 77 -1.15 2.92 -1.09
CA THR A 77 -0.04 2.75 -2.04
C THR A 77 -0.15 3.74 -3.19
N TYR A 78 -1.36 3.96 -3.73
CA TYR A 78 -1.59 4.95 -4.78
C TYR A 78 -1.24 6.37 -4.32
N THR A 79 -1.69 6.75 -3.12
CA THR A 79 -1.35 8.05 -2.52
C THR A 79 0.17 8.24 -2.40
N VAL A 80 0.88 7.23 -1.91
CA VAL A 80 2.33 7.30 -1.75
C VAL A 80 3.05 7.35 -3.10
N GLU A 81 2.59 6.59 -4.10
CA GLU A 81 3.13 6.63 -5.46
C GLU A 81 2.90 8.00 -6.11
N PHE A 82 1.71 8.57 -5.96
CA PHE A 82 1.39 9.91 -6.44
C PHE A 82 2.29 10.97 -5.81
N LEU A 83 2.48 10.92 -4.48
CA LEU A 83 3.36 11.86 -3.77
C LEU A 83 4.84 11.67 -4.16
N GLN A 84 5.30 10.44 -4.36
CA GLN A 84 6.63 10.16 -4.92
C GLN A 84 6.82 10.74 -6.33
N SER A 85 5.76 10.74 -7.15
CA SER A 85 5.82 11.34 -8.49
C SER A 85 5.92 12.87 -8.46
N CYS A 86 5.40 13.50 -7.41
CA CYS A 86 5.47 14.96 -7.19
C CYS A 86 6.75 15.38 -6.46
N GLN A 87 7.20 14.57 -5.50
CA GLN A 87 8.34 14.81 -4.62
C GLN A 87 9.32 13.62 -4.71
N PRO A 88 10.38 13.71 -5.53
CA PRO A 88 11.36 12.64 -5.63
C PRO A 88 12.02 12.35 -4.28
N GLY A 89 11.91 11.11 -3.81
CA GLY A 89 12.49 10.68 -2.53
C GLY A 89 11.48 10.54 -1.40
N PHE A 90 10.23 10.97 -1.62
CA PHE A 90 9.15 10.91 -0.63
C PHE A 90 8.99 9.52 -0.02
N PHE A 91 8.94 8.49 -0.86
CA PHE A 91 8.76 7.10 -0.40
C PHE A 91 9.92 6.65 0.48
N GLN A 92 11.17 6.90 0.08
CA GLN A 92 12.35 6.53 0.86
C GLN A 92 12.37 7.25 2.22
N GLN A 93 12.00 8.53 2.24
CA GLN A 93 11.93 9.33 3.46
C GLN A 93 10.81 8.84 4.40
N LEU A 94 9.63 8.55 3.86
CA LEU A 94 8.49 8.01 4.62
C LEU A 94 8.85 6.64 5.23
N VAL A 95 9.48 5.76 4.47
CA VAL A 95 9.94 4.46 4.96
C VAL A 95 10.98 4.63 6.07
N ALA A 96 11.96 5.53 5.90
CA ALA A 96 12.96 5.81 6.92
C ALA A 96 12.33 6.36 8.20
N PHE A 97 11.37 7.28 8.08
CA PHE A 97 10.60 7.82 9.19
C PHE A 97 9.84 6.70 9.92
N CYS A 98 9.05 5.90 9.21
CA CYS A 98 8.29 4.80 9.81
C CYS A 98 9.20 3.78 10.49
N HIS A 99 10.38 3.49 9.94
CA HIS A 99 11.37 2.62 10.58
C HIS A 99 11.84 3.20 11.93
N SER A 100 12.14 4.50 11.98
CA SER A 100 12.55 5.18 13.23
C SER A 100 11.46 5.19 14.30
N GLN A 101 10.19 5.18 13.90
CA GLN A 101 9.03 5.27 14.80
C GLN A 101 8.34 3.94 15.07
N ARG A 102 8.80 2.84 14.47
CA ARG A 102 8.11 1.53 14.48
C ARG A 102 7.70 1.04 15.88
N LEU A 103 8.54 1.26 16.89
CA LEU A 103 8.27 0.80 18.25
C LEU A 103 7.35 1.74 19.05
N ASN A 104 7.19 2.99 18.58
CA ASN A 104 6.52 4.06 19.32
C ASN A 104 5.20 4.49 18.67
N ASP A 105 5.01 4.22 17.37
CA ASP A 105 3.79 4.55 16.63
C ASP A 105 3.21 3.29 15.97
N PRO A 106 2.03 2.81 16.42
CA PRO A 106 1.39 1.64 15.83
C PRO A 106 0.99 1.85 14.36
N ASN A 107 0.77 3.09 13.92
CA ASN A 107 0.47 3.38 12.52
C ASN A 107 1.72 3.23 11.64
N ALA A 108 2.89 3.63 12.16
CA ALA A 108 4.16 3.42 11.48
C ALA A 108 4.48 1.92 11.33
N ASP A 109 4.27 1.12 12.38
CA ASP A 109 4.42 -0.33 12.30
C ASP A 109 3.40 -0.98 11.35
N LEU A 110 2.14 -0.53 11.37
CA LEU A 110 1.12 -0.99 10.43
C LEU A 110 1.51 -0.69 8.97
N PHE A 111 1.98 0.53 8.69
CA PHE A 111 2.44 0.92 7.35
C PHE A 111 3.56 -0.01 6.85
N LEU A 112 4.57 -0.25 7.69
CA LEU A 112 5.70 -1.13 7.35
C LEU A 112 5.24 -2.58 7.12
N LYS A 113 4.35 -3.11 7.98
CA LYS A 113 3.80 -4.46 7.83
C LYS A 113 3.01 -4.61 6.53
N ARG A 114 2.18 -3.62 6.18
CA ARG A 114 1.44 -3.59 4.90
C ARG A 114 2.41 -3.62 3.72
N LEU A 115 3.46 -2.80 3.76
CA LEU A 115 4.48 -2.75 2.71
C LEU A 115 5.23 -4.10 2.58
N GLU A 116 5.61 -4.71 3.71
CA GLU A 116 6.28 -6.01 3.74
C GLU A 116 5.41 -7.13 3.14
N VAL A 117 4.12 -7.16 3.51
CA VAL A 117 3.17 -8.14 2.97
C VAL A 117 2.97 -7.95 1.46
N LEU A 118 2.84 -6.70 1.00
CA LEU A 118 2.72 -6.39 -0.42
C LEU A 118 3.96 -6.89 -1.18
N MET A 119 5.17 -6.50 -0.77
CA MET A 119 6.41 -6.89 -1.42
C MET A 119 6.62 -8.40 -1.41
N ARG A 120 6.38 -9.08 -0.28
CA ARG A 120 6.52 -10.54 -0.18
C ARG A 120 5.57 -11.26 -1.14
N THR A 121 4.33 -10.80 -1.23
CA THR A 121 3.32 -11.39 -2.10
C THR A 121 3.64 -11.16 -3.57
N THR A 122 4.10 -9.95 -3.94
CA THR A 122 4.61 -9.65 -5.28
C THR A 122 5.79 -10.54 -5.66
N LEU A 123 6.76 -10.70 -4.77
CA LEU A 123 7.93 -11.54 -5.01
C LEU A 123 7.57 -13.02 -5.13
N LEU A 124 6.75 -13.55 -4.23
CA LEU A 124 6.33 -14.96 -4.25
C LEU A 124 5.54 -15.29 -5.52
N ASN A 125 4.57 -14.44 -5.91
CA ASN A 125 3.81 -14.67 -7.14
C ASN A 125 4.71 -14.64 -8.38
N ARG A 126 5.74 -13.80 -8.37
CA ARG A 126 6.70 -13.74 -9.48
C ARG A 126 7.63 -14.94 -9.49
N ILE A 127 8.18 -15.34 -8.33
CA ILE A 127 9.10 -16.47 -8.21
C ILE A 127 8.37 -17.77 -8.57
N CYS A 128 7.20 -17.99 -7.99
CA CYS A 128 6.39 -19.19 -8.17
C CYS A 128 5.39 -19.05 -9.34
N SER A 129 5.63 -18.14 -10.29
CA SER A 129 4.76 -18.02 -11.46
C SER A 129 4.76 -19.32 -12.25
N LYS A 130 3.64 -19.60 -12.92
CA LYS A 130 3.48 -20.83 -13.70
C LYS A 130 4.61 -21.01 -14.72
N GLU A 131 4.99 -19.92 -15.39
CA GLU A 131 6.07 -19.90 -16.38
C GLU A 131 7.42 -20.28 -15.78
N ASN A 132 7.74 -19.78 -14.57
CA ASN A 132 8.99 -20.12 -13.89
C ASN A 132 9.00 -21.58 -13.42
N VAL A 133 7.86 -22.06 -12.91
CA VAL A 133 7.72 -23.46 -12.49
C VAL A 133 7.83 -24.40 -13.70
N GLU A 134 7.14 -24.11 -14.79
CA GLU A 134 7.20 -24.88 -16.04
C GLU A 134 8.61 -24.88 -16.65
N TYR A 135 9.29 -23.73 -16.62
CA TYR A 135 10.68 -23.62 -17.06
C TYR A 135 11.60 -24.54 -16.25
N VAL A 136 11.52 -24.50 -14.92
CA VAL A 136 12.31 -25.37 -14.04
C VAL A 136 11.97 -26.84 -14.30
N LEU A 137 10.69 -27.20 -14.43
CA LEU A 137 10.26 -28.56 -14.72
C LEU A 137 10.78 -29.06 -16.08
N SER A 138 10.81 -28.22 -17.10
CA SER A 138 11.34 -28.58 -18.43
C SER A 138 12.84 -28.89 -18.43
N ILE A 139 13.59 -28.32 -17.48
CA ILE A 139 15.03 -28.61 -17.29
C ILE A 139 15.20 -29.89 -16.48
N LEU A 140 14.37 -30.09 -15.45
CA LEU A 140 14.51 -31.19 -14.50
C LEU A 140 13.89 -32.51 -14.98
N GLN A 141 12.91 -32.46 -15.90
CA GLN A 141 12.34 -33.65 -16.49
C GLN A 141 13.07 -33.97 -17.79
N PRO A 142 13.76 -35.13 -17.89
CA PRO A 142 14.41 -35.51 -19.14
C PRO A 142 13.33 -35.69 -20.21
N THR A 143 13.49 -34.99 -21.34
CA THR A 143 12.72 -35.23 -22.56
C THR A 143 12.75 -36.73 -22.85
N SER A 144 11.59 -37.37 -22.69
CA SER A 144 11.34 -38.76 -23.09
C SER A 144 11.19 -38.82 -24.60
#